data_AF-A0A6L7PWL3-F1
#
_entry.id   AF-A0A6L7PWL3-F1
#
_cell.length_a   1.000
_cell.length_b   1.000
_cell.length_c   1.000
_cell.angle_alpha   90.00
_cell.angle_beta   90.00
_cell.angle_gamma   90.00
#
_symmetry.space_group_name_H-M   'P 1'
#
loop_
_entity.id
_entity.type
_entity.pdbx_description
1 polymer ?
#
loop_
_entity_poly.entity_id
_entity_poly.type
_entity_poly.pdbx_seq_one_letter_code
_entity_poly.pdbx_strand_id
1 'polypeptide(L)'
;MSTNHHSPIPEARIGDFQSLIDIVARLRGPGGCPWDAEQTHQSLKRNLLEECYETLEAIDAGHPAELAEELGDILVQIAFHADIAQAAGHFDIADVLTAINRKLIRRHPHVFGDANASDARQVERNWEQLKAEERRQAGKPEPSAMDSVPAALPALSAAQLIQDRAARFGFDWDNIDGVLDKLAEEIAEFRAAASDEERLDEFGDVLFALVNVARWSGIQAEDALRQANAKFRTRYRIMERLASQRGQDFTALPLDDKEALWQEAKSAN
;
A
#
# COMPACT_ATOMS: atom_id res chain seq x y z
N MET A 1 -2.47 -21.31 -44.22
CA MET A 1 -3.39 -20.94 -43.13
C MET A 1 -3.13 -21.90 -41.98
N SER A 2 -2.19 -21.57 -41.09
CA SER A 2 -1.93 -22.39 -39.91
C SER A 2 -2.90 -22.01 -38.82
N THR A 3 -3.81 -22.91 -38.50
CA THR A 3 -4.69 -22.80 -37.34
C THR A 3 -3.85 -22.93 -36.08
N ASN A 4 -3.55 -21.79 -35.42
CA ASN A 4 -3.01 -21.77 -34.05
C ASN A 4 -4.09 -22.27 -33.09
N HIS A 5 -4.28 -23.59 -33.02
CA HIS A 5 -4.99 -24.22 -31.92
C HIS A 5 -3.99 -24.43 -30.79
N HIS A 6 -3.80 -23.38 -29.98
CA HIS A 6 -3.05 -23.49 -28.74
C HIS A 6 -3.76 -24.52 -27.85
N SER A 7 -3.08 -25.63 -27.53
CA SER A 7 -3.64 -26.73 -26.74
C SER A 7 -4.20 -26.22 -25.40
N PRO A 8 -5.35 -26.74 -24.93
CA PRO A 8 -5.91 -26.30 -23.66
C PRO A 8 -4.94 -26.58 -22.50
N ILE A 9 -4.91 -25.68 -21.52
CA ILE A 9 -4.14 -25.90 -20.30
C ILE A 9 -4.85 -26.99 -19.50
N PRO A 10 -4.17 -28.09 -19.11
CA PRO A 10 -4.83 -29.18 -18.40
C PRO A 10 -5.33 -28.70 -17.03
N GLU A 11 -6.58 -29.02 -16.70
CA GLU A 11 -7.21 -28.68 -15.41
C GLU A 11 -6.34 -29.11 -14.21
N ALA A 12 -5.70 -30.28 -14.31
CA ALA A 12 -4.84 -30.82 -13.27
C ALA A 12 -3.60 -29.96 -12.94
N ARG A 13 -3.24 -28.99 -13.78
CA ARG A 13 -2.11 -28.07 -13.56
C ARG A 13 -2.54 -26.64 -13.24
N ILE A 14 -3.83 -26.35 -13.12
CA ILE A 14 -4.31 -24.97 -13.02
C ILE A 14 -3.79 -24.23 -11.77
N GLY A 15 -3.51 -24.98 -10.70
CA GLY A 15 -2.93 -24.45 -9.46
C GLY A 15 -1.40 -24.25 -9.48
N ASP A 16 -0.72 -24.58 -10.59
CA ASP A 16 0.73 -24.44 -10.69
C ASP A 16 1.13 -23.01 -11.06
N PHE A 17 2.14 -22.46 -10.38
CA PHE A 17 2.68 -21.13 -10.73
C PHE A 17 3.14 -21.04 -12.19
N GLN A 18 3.72 -22.13 -12.74
CA GLN A 18 4.12 -22.18 -14.14
C GLN A 18 2.92 -22.04 -15.09
N SER A 19 1.75 -22.55 -14.71
CA SER A 19 0.54 -22.42 -15.54
C SER A 19 0.12 -20.95 -15.66
N LEU A 20 0.26 -20.14 -14.61
CA LEU A 20 0.01 -18.68 -14.69
C LEU A 20 0.94 -18.01 -15.70
N ILE A 21 2.24 -18.34 -15.65
CA ILE A 21 3.23 -17.79 -16.60
C ILE A 21 2.88 -18.19 -18.04
N ASP A 22 2.55 -19.46 -18.26
CA ASP A 22 2.14 -19.98 -19.57
C ASP A 22 0.86 -19.29 -20.08
N ILE A 23 -0.11 -19.01 -19.19
CA ILE A 23 -1.35 -18.29 -19.51
C ILE A 23 -1.02 -16.88 -19.99
N VAL A 24 -0.24 -16.11 -19.23
CA VAL A 24 0.08 -14.71 -19.58
C VAL A 24 0.86 -14.64 -20.89
N ALA A 25 1.85 -15.52 -21.09
CA ALA A 25 2.59 -15.60 -22.35
C ALA A 25 1.67 -15.92 -23.54
N ARG A 26 0.66 -16.77 -23.36
CA ARG A 26 -0.34 -17.08 -24.39
C ARG A 26 -1.29 -15.91 -24.64
N LEU A 27 -1.73 -15.20 -23.60
CA LEU A 27 -2.58 -14.01 -23.73
C LEU A 27 -1.88 -12.91 -24.53
N ARG A 28 -0.59 -12.70 -24.29
CA ARG A 28 0.22 -11.66 -24.96
C ARG A 28 0.82 -12.10 -26.30
N GLY A 29 0.87 -13.41 -26.57
CA GLY A 29 1.46 -13.99 -27.76
C GLY A 29 0.59 -13.90 -29.02
N PRO A 30 1.11 -14.34 -30.19
CA PRO A 30 0.37 -14.34 -31.45
C PRO A 30 -0.95 -15.15 -31.38
N GLY A 31 -2.06 -14.50 -31.72
CA GLY A 31 -3.40 -15.08 -31.63
C GLY A 31 -3.99 -15.07 -30.21
N GLY A 32 -3.34 -14.38 -29.27
CA GLY A 32 -3.85 -14.09 -27.94
C GLY A 32 -4.83 -12.91 -27.93
N CYS A 33 -5.00 -12.31 -26.76
CA CYS A 33 -5.89 -11.18 -26.52
C CYS A 33 -5.24 -9.87 -26.97
N PRO A 34 -5.87 -9.08 -27.87
CA PRO A 34 -5.31 -7.81 -28.33
C PRO A 34 -5.03 -6.82 -27.20
N TRP A 35 -5.90 -6.75 -26.20
CA TRP A 35 -5.72 -5.84 -25.06
C TRP A 35 -4.50 -6.22 -24.22
N ASP A 36 -4.32 -7.52 -23.94
CA ASP A 36 -3.17 -8.01 -23.15
C ASP A 36 -1.85 -7.80 -23.89
N ALA A 37 -1.84 -8.07 -25.20
CA ALA A 37 -0.66 -7.92 -26.05
C ALA A 37 -0.18 -6.45 -26.14
N GLU A 38 -1.08 -5.48 -26.09
CA GLU A 38 -0.75 -4.04 -26.14
C GLU A 38 -0.25 -3.48 -24.78
N GLN A 39 -0.34 -4.24 -23.69
CA GLN A 39 0.10 -3.75 -22.38
C GLN A 39 1.60 -3.52 -22.27
N THR A 40 1.95 -2.45 -21.55
CA THR A 40 3.32 -2.02 -21.23
C THR A 40 3.47 -1.87 -19.72
N HIS A 41 4.71 -1.76 -19.22
CA HIS A 41 4.92 -1.47 -17.79
C HIS A 41 4.19 -0.21 -17.32
N GLN A 42 4.06 0.78 -18.20
CA GLN A 42 3.48 2.09 -17.90
C GLN A 42 1.95 2.03 -17.84
N SER A 43 1.31 1.28 -18.75
CA SER A 43 -0.15 1.14 -18.76
C SER A 43 -0.65 0.33 -17.55
N LEU A 44 0.12 -0.66 -17.10
CA LEU A 44 -0.25 -1.54 -15.99
C LEU A 44 -0.06 -0.93 -14.59
N LYS A 45 0.65 0.21 -14.45
CA LYS A 45 0.88 0.84 -13.14
C LYS A 45 -0.42 1.11 -12.37
N ARG A 46 -1.48 1.52 -13.08
CA ARG A 46 -2.77 1.83 -12.45
C ARG A 46 -3.39 0.55 -11.88
N ASN A 47 -3.49 -0.49 -12.70
CA ASN A 47 -4.03 -1.79 -12.29
C ASN A 47 -3.25 -2.36 -11.10
N LEU A 48 -1.91 -2.38 -11.14
CA LEU A 48 -1.11 -2.84 -10.01
C LEU A 48 -1.41 -2.08 -8.70
N LEU A 49 -1.68 -0.77 -8.79
CA LEU A 49 -2.03 0.01 -7.61
C LEU A 49 -3.46 -0.30 -7.13
N GLU A 50 -4.40 -0.50 -8.06
CA GLU A 50 -5.77 -0.93 -7.78
C GLU A 50 -5.77 -2.29 -7.05
N GLU A 51 -5.11 -3.33 -7.60
CA GLU A 51 -5.04 -4.66 -6.97
C GLU A 51 -4.38 -4.61 -5.59
N CYS A 52 -3.40 -3.70 -5.38
CA CYS A 52 -2.81 -3.49 -4.07
C CYS A 52 -3.86 -3.00 -3.06
N TYR A 53 -4.74 -2.08 -3.46
CA TYR A 53 -5.80 -1.56 -2.59
C TYR A 53 -6.93 -2.56 -2.37
N GLU A 54 -7.30 -3.34 -3.40
CA GLU A 54 -8.31 -4.39 -3.27
C GLU A 54 -7.81 -5.50 -2.34
N THR A 55 -6.54 -5.90 -2.44
CA THR A 55 -5.88 -6.79 -1.47
C THR A 55 -5.98 -6.24 -0.05
N LEU A 56 -5.68 -4.93 0.14
CA LEU A 56 -5.78 -4.30 1.45
C LEU A 56 -7.23 -4.26 1.96
N GLU A 57 -8.22 -4.07 1.11
CA GLU A 57 -9.64 -4.11 1.48
C GLU A 57 -10.06 -5.52 1.91
N ALA A 58 -9.64 -6.56 1.20
CA ALA A 58 -9.92 -7.94 1.56
C ALA A 58 -9.28 -8.35 2.91
N ILE A 59 -8.07 -7.84 3.22
CA ILE A 59 -7.43 -8.01 4.54
C ILE A 59 -8.29 -7.38 5.63
N ASP A 60 -8.71 -6.12 5.46
CA ASP A 60 -9.50 -5.40 6.45
C ASP A 60 -10.88 -6.05 6.68
N ALA A 61 -11.50 -6.54 5.62
CA ALA A 61 -12.78 -7.23 5.68
C ALA A 61 -12.69 -8.62 6.33
N GLY A 62 -11.48 -9.20 6.43
CA GLY A 62 -11.27 -10.54 6.95
C GLY A 62 -11.89 -11.63 6.07
N HIS A 63 -12.00 -11.38 4.76
CA HIS A 63 -12.60 -12.30 3.79
C HIS A 63 -11.52 -13.15 3.10
N PRO A 64 -11.32 -14.42 3.51
CA PRO A 64 -10.18 -15.21 3.02
C PRO A 64 -10.28 -15.61 1.55
N ALA A 65 -11.50 -15.71 1.01
CA ALA A 65 -11.71 -16.04 -0.40
C ALA A 65 -11.35 -14.86 -1.31
N GLU A 66 -11.87 -13.68 -1.00
CA GLU A 66 -11.51 -12.43 -1.68
C GLU A 66 -10.00 -12.18 -1.57
N LEU A 67 -9.41 -12.33 -0.37
CA LEU A 67 -7.96 -12.18 -0.22
C LEU A 67 -7.15 -13.11 -1.13
N ALA A 68 -7.60 -14.35 -1.32
CA ALA A 68 -6.92 -15.28 -2.22
C ALA A 68 -7.04 -14.88 -3.70
N GLU A 69 -8.18 -14.29 -4.09
CA GLU A 69 -8.43 -13.74 -5.42
C GLU A 69 -7.51 -12.54 -5.70
N GLU A 70 -7.51 -11.55 -4.81
CA GLU A 70 -6.71 -10.32 -4.96
C GLU A 70 -5.20 -10.58 -4.96
N LEU A 71 -4.73 -11.53 -4.12
CA LEU A 71 -3.33 -11.96 -4.15
C LEU A 71 -2.99 -12.65 -5.48
N GLY A 72 -3.96 -13.33 -6.10
CA GLY A 72 -3.85 -13.87 -7.45
C GLY A 72 -3.67 -12.77 -8.49
N ASP A 73 -4.41 -11.67 -8.39
CA ASP A 73 -4.30 -10.54 -9.32
C ASP A 73 -2.95 -9.82 -9.19
N ILE A 74 -2.40 -9.72 -7.97
CA ILE A 74 -1.01 -9.29 -7.77
C ILE A 74 -0.02 -10.22 -8.49
N LEU A 75 -0.22 -11.54 -8.44
CA LEU A 75 0.62 -12.49 -9.18
C LEU A 75 0.48 -12.32 -10.70
N VAL A 76 -0.72 -12.05 -11.20
CA VAL A 76 -0.95 -11.73 -12.61
C VAL A 76 -0.15 -10.50 -13.02
N GLN A 77 -0.16 -9.42 -12.23
CA GLN A 77 0.64 -8.22 -12.51
C GLN A 77 2.13 -8.55 -12.59
N ILE A 78 2.67 -9.34 -11.64
CA ILE A 78 4.08 -9.77 -11.66
C ILE A 78 4.39 -10.56 -12.94
N ALA A 79 3.52 -11.49 -13.33
CA ALA A 79 3.69 -12.28 -14.54
C ALA A 79 3.67 -11.42 -15.82
N PHE A 80 2.76 -10.44 -15.92
CA PHE A 80 2.73 -9.48 -17.03
C PHE A 80 4.02 -8.66 -17.13
N HIS A 81 4.49 -8.10 -16.01
CA HIS A 81 5.74 -7.35 -15.99
C HIS A 81 6.94 -8.22 -16.38
N ALA A 82 7.00 -9.48 -15.93
CA ALA A 82 8.05 -10.40 -16.32
C ALA A 82 8.01 -10.74 -17.82
N ASP A 83 6.82 -11.02 -18.39
CA ASP A 83 6.67 -11.30 -19.82
C ASP A 83 7.04 -10.09 -20.70
N ILE A 84 6.59 -8.89 -20.34
CA ILE A 84 6.97 -7.63 -21.03
C ILE A 84 8.49 -7.46 -21.03
N ALA A 85 9.14 -7.68 -19.89
CA ALA A 85 10.59 -7.52 -19.76
C ALA A 85 11.36 -8.59 -20.55
N GLN A 86 10.84 -9.83 -20.57
CA GLN A 86 11.43 -10.93 -21.33
C GLN A 86 11.35 -10.66 -22.83
N ALA A 87 10.21 -10.19 -23.32
CA ALA A 87 10.02 -9.81 -24.72
C ALA A 87 10.97 -8.67 -25.15
N ALA A 88 11.36 -7.79 -24.22
CA ALA A 88 12.34 -6.73 -24.43
C ALA A 88 13.80 -7.17 -24.24
N GLY A 89 14.05 -8.43 -23.84
CA GLY A 89 15.40 -8.96 -23.60
C GLY A 89 16.08 -8.40 -22.35
N HIS A 90 15.32 -7.94 -21.35
CA HIS A 90 15.86 -7.33 -20.13
C HIS A 90 16.02 -8.32 -18.97
N PHE A 91 14.94 -8.99 -18.57
CA PHE A 91 14.92 -10.00 -17.49
C PHE A 91 13.67 -10.87 -17.65
N ASP A 92 13.64 -12.02 -16.99
CA ASP A 92 12.46 -12.90 -16.93
C ASP A 92 11.99 -13.17 -15.49
N ILE A 93 11.00 -14.05 -15.34
CA ILE A 93 10.46 -14.42 -14.02
C ILE A 93 11.50 -15.13 -13.14
N ALA A 94 12.44 -15.89 -13.73
CA ALA A 94 13.49 -16.56 -12.98
C ALA A 94 14.49 -15.56 -12.40
N ASP A 95 14.78 -14.46 -13.12
CA ASP A 95 15.58 -13.35 -12.60
C ASP A 95 14.90 -12.67 -11.40
N VAL A 96 13.59 -12.41 -11.50
CA VAL A 96 12.79 -11.81 -10.40
C VAL A 96 12.85 -12.71 -9.16
N LEU A 97 12.57 -14.01 -9.32
CA LEU A 97 12.63 -15.00 -8.23
C LEU A 97 14.04 -15.12 -7.65
N THR A 98 15.07 -15.14 -8.50
CA THR A 98 16.47 -15.20 -8.06
C THR A 98 16.84 -13.98 -7.23
N ALA A 99 16.43 -12.79 -7.67
CA ALA A 99 16.72 -11.54 -6.97
C ALA A 99 16.08 -11.49 -5.58
N ILE A 100 14.79 -11.83 -5.47
CA ILE A 100 14.08 -11.82 -4.17
C ILE A 100 14.58 -12.93 -3.24
N ASN A 101 14.81 -14.15 -3.75
CA ASN A 101 15.26 -15.27 -2.94
C ASN A 101 16.67 -15.03 -2.37
N ARG A 102 17.62 -14.56 -3.19
CA ARG A 102 18.96 -14.19 -2.70
C ARG A 102 18.89 -13.10 -1.63
N LYS A 103 18.03 -12.09 -1.83
CA LYS A 103 17.82 -10.99 -0.88
C LYS A 103 17.23 -11.50 0.44
N LEU A 104 16.20 -12.36 0.39
CA LEU A 104 15.57 -12.94 1.58
C LEU A 104 16.56 -13.80 2.36
N ILE A 105 17.27 -14.71 1.70
CA ILE A 105 18.29 -15.56 2.34
C ILE A 105 19.36 -14.69 3.03
N ARG A 106 19.93 -13.72 2.30
CA ARG A 106 20.97 -12.83 2.84
C ARG A 106 20.47 -12.00 4.02
N ARG A 107 19.22 -11.51 3.99
CA ARG A 107 18.65 -10.67 5.06
C ARG A 107 18.15 -11.47 6.26
N HIS A 108 18.09 -12.79 6.19
CA HIS A 108 17.72 -13.65 7.31
C HIS A 108 18.86 -14.59 7.70
N PRO A 109 20.05 -14.07 8.06
CA PRO A 109 21.16 -14.92 8.49
C PRO A 109 20.86 -15.68 9.80
N HIS A 110 19.80 -15.31 10.51
CA HIS A 110 19.31 -16.01 11.68
C HIS A 110 18.39 -17.20 11.37
N VAL A 111 17.92 -17.31 10.12
CA VAL A 111 17.16 -18.46 9.63
C VAL A 111 18.02 -19.34 8.73
N PHE A 112 18.83 -18.73 7.87
CA PHE A 112 19.60 -19.43 6.83
C PHE A 112 21.13 -19.44 7.07
N GLY A 113 21.59 -19.00 8.24
CA GLY A 113 23.00 -18.96 8.62
C GLY A 113 23.18 -19.11 10.13
N ASP A 114 24.30 -18.59 10.65
CA ASP A 114 24.71 -18.80 12.05
C ASP A 114 24.40 -17.61 12.99
N ALA A 115 23.74 -16.57 12.49
CA ALA A 115 23.42 -15.41 13.33
C ALA A 115 22.28 -15.72 14.31
N ASN A 116 22.23 -15.05 15.46
CA ASN A 116 21.08 -15.12 16.36
C ASN A 116 20.32 -13.80 16.38
N ALA A 117 19.00 -13.89 16.50
CA ALA A 117 18.13 -12.76 16.80
C ALA A 117 17.17 -13.15 17.93
N SER A 118 17.16 -12.40 19.03
CA SER A 118 16.35 -12.66 20.21
C SER A 118 14.91 -12.16 20.09
N ASP A 119 14.68 -11.15 19.24
CA ASP A 119 13.38 -10.52 19.05
C ASP A 119 13.28 -9.79 17.70
N ALA A 120 12.05 -9.37 17.36
CA ALA A 120 11.75 -8.67 16.12
C ALA A 120 12.53 -7.34 15.97
N ARG A 121 12.76 -6.60 17.06
CA ARG A 121 13.51 -5.33 17.00
C ARG A 121 14.98 -5.57 16.67
N GLN A 122 15.55 -6.68 17.13
CA GLN A 122 16.90 -7.08 16.74
C GLN A 122 16.95 -7.50 15.27
N VAL A 123 15.93 -8.23 14.77
CA VAL A 123 15.84 -8.57 13.34
C VAL A 123 15.79 -7.32 12.47
N GLU A 124 14.96 -6.33 12.82
CA GLU A 124 14.87 -5.06 12.10
C GLU A 124 16.20 -4.31 12.07
N ARG A 125 16.88 -4.18 13.22
CA ARG A 125 18.22 -3.55 13.28
C ARG A 125 19.23 -4.28 12.40
N ASN A 126 19.21 -5.60 12.38
CA ASN A 126 20.08 -6.40 11.53
C ASN A 126 19.77 -6.17 10.04
N TRP A 127 18.49 -6.09 9.65
CA TRP A 127 18.09 -5.78 8.27
C TRP A 127 18.59 -4.41 7.82
N GLU A 128 18.53 -3.39 8.68
CA GLU A 128 19.02 -2.05 8.35
C GLU A 128 20.54 -2.04 8.14
N GLN A 129 21.31 -2.74 8.97
CA GLN A 129 22.76 -2.87 8.78
C GLN A 129 23.10 -3.57 7.47
N LEU A 130 22.40 -4.66 7.15
CA LEU A 130 22.59 -5.39 5.89
C LEU A 130 22.20 -4.53 4.69
N LYS A 131 21.12 -3.75 4.76
CA LYS A 131 20.73 -2.79 3.70
C LYS A 131 21.82 -1.74 3.45
N ALA A 132 22.45 -1.23 4.50
CA ALA A 132 23.52 -0.25 4.38
C ALA A 132 24.77 -0.86 3.74
N GLU A 133 25.16 -2.07 4.14
CA GLU A 133 26.29 -2.80 3.57
C GLU A 133 26.07 -3.14 2.08
N GLU A 134 24.87 -3.61 1.71
CA GLU A 134 24.50 -3.89 0.32
C GLU A 134 24.67 -2.66 -0.59
N ARG A 135 24.34 -1.46 -0.10
CA ARG A 135 24.51 -0.21 -0.86
C ARG A 135 25.97 0.15 -1.05
N ARG A 136 26.78 0.04 0.02
CA ARG A 136 28.23 0.25 -0.03
C ARG A 136 28.89 -0.68 -1.06
N GLN A 137 28.54 -1.96 -1.04
CA GLN A 137 29.06 -2.96 -1.99
C GLN A 137 28.62 -2.69 -3.43
N ALA A 138 27.43 -2.13 -3.64
CA ALA A 138 26.94 -1.75 -4.96
C ALA A 138 27.52 -0.42 -5.48
N GLY A 139 28.46 0.21 -4.76
CA GLY A 139 29.06 1.49 -5.14
C GLY A 139 28.05 2.65 -5.18
N LYS A 140 26.90 2.50 -4.52
CA LYS A 140 25.87 3.54 -4.46
C LYS A 140 26.26 4.52 -3.34
N PRO A 141 26.19 5.85 -3.59
CA PRO A 141 26.43 6.82 -2.52
C PRO A 141 25.46 6.58 -1.36
N GLU A 142 25.86 6.96 -0.14
CA GLU A 142 24.93 7.08 0.98
C GLU A 142 23.83 8.07 0.57
N PRO A 143 22.59 7.62 0.32
CA PRO A 143 21.52 8.54 -0.02
C PRO A 143 21.30 9.46 1.19
N SER A 144 20.89 10.72 0.96
CA SER A 144 20.24 11.49 2.02
C SER A 144 19.16 10.61 2.64
N ALA A 145 18.91 10.78 3.94
CA ALA A 145 17.78 10.13 4.62
C ALA A 145 16.49 10.26 3.79
N MET A 146 16.34 11.33 3.02
CA MET A 146 15.15 11.63 2.23
C MET A 146 15.15 11.08 0.80
N ASP A 147 16.30 10.75 0.19
CA ASP A 147 16.40 10.42 -1.25
C ASP A 147 15.73 9.10 -1.67
N SER A 148 15.29 8.29 -0.70
CA SER A 148 14.66 6.99 -0.97
C SER A 148 13.19 6.93 -0.61
N VAL A 149 12.53 8.06 -0.34
CA VAL A 149 11.05 8.10 -0.20
C VAL A 149 10.45 8.07 -1.61
N PRO A 150 9.72 7.02 -2.01
CA PRO A 150 9.15 6.96 -3.35
C PRO A 150 8.15 8.10 -3.54
N ALA A 151 8.32 8.90 -4.59
CA ALA A 151 7.44 10.02 -4.91
C ALA A 151 5.98 9.60 -5.20
N ALA A 152 5.75 8.31 -5.50
CA ALA A 152 4.43 7.76 -5.77
C ALA A 152 3.68 7.30 -4.50
N LEU A 153 4.29 7.38 -3.31
CA LEU A 153 3.60 7.01 -2.07
C LEU A 153 2.44 7.98 -1.79
N PRO A 154 1.32 7.49 -1.22
CA PRO A 154 0.31 8.34 -0.60
C PRO A 154 0.94 9.28 0.43
N ALA A 155 0.37 10.47 0.57
CA ALA A 155 0.96 11.55 1.36
C ALA A 155 1.19 11.16 2.83
N LEU A 156 0.27 10.45 3.47
CA LEU A 156 0.43 10.04 4.88
C LEU A 156 1.52 8.97 5.02
N SER A 157 1.55 8.00 4.10
CA SER A 157 2.63 6.99 4.06
C SER A 157 4.00 7.62 3.81
N ALA A 158 4.07 8.62 2.92
CA ALA A 158 5.29 9.35 2.64
C ALA A 158 5.76 10.14 3.88
N ALA A 159 4.85 10.88 4.51
CA ALA A 159 5.13 11.64 5.73
C ALA A 159 5.62 10.72 6.86
N GLN A 160 4.97 9.58 7.06
CA GLN A 160 5.36 8.61 8.10
C GLN A 160 6.76 8.05 7.83
N LEU A 161 7.07 7.70 6.58
CA LEU A 161 8.39 7.23 6.18
C LEU A 161 9.48 8.30 6.33
N ILE A 162 9.16 9.56 6.04
CA ILE A 162 10.06 10.71 6.26
C ILE A 162 10.40 10.82 7.74
N GLN A 163 9.39 10.78 8.62
CA GLN A 163 9.55 10.90 10.07
C GLN A 163 10.31 9.70 10.66
N ASP A 164 9.97 8.46 10.25
CA ASP A 164 10.70 7.26 10.63
C ASP A 164 12.19 7.35 10.31
N ARG A 165 12.55 8.04 9.21
CA ARG A 165 13.94 8.23 8.84
C ARG A 165 14.60 9.36 9.59
N ALA A 166 13.93 10.49 9.76
CA ALA A 166 14.44 11.58 10.58
C ALA A 166 14.78 11.08 12.00
N ALA A 167 13.90 10.28 12.59
CA ALA A 167 14.08 9.65 13.88
C ALA A 167 15.34 8.77 13.95
N ARG A 168 15.68 8.03 12.89
CA ARG A 168 16.90 7.19 12.83
C ARG A 168 18.18 8.01 12.94
N PHE A 169 18.15 9.28 12.53
CA PHE A 169 19.30 10.18 12.63
C PHE A 169 19.26 11.03 13.91
N GLY A 170 18.41 10.66 14.88
CA GLY A 170 18.30 11.34 16.17
C GLY A 170 17.46 12.60 16.12
N PHE A 171 16.73 12.84 15.02
CA PHE A 171 15.74 13.91 14.93
C PHE A 171 14.36 13.36 15.31
N ASP A 172 14.15 13.16 16.62
CA ASP A 172 12.90 12.71 17.20
C ASP A 172 12.70 13.33 18.59
N TRP A 173 11.49 13.18 19.13
CA TRP A 173 11.14 13.60 20.48
C TRP A 173 11.57 12.56 21.52
N ASP A 174 11.67 12.95 22.79
CA ASP A 174 11.98 12.02 23.87
C ASP A 174 10.76 11.21 24.32
N ASN A 175 9.55 11.75 24.10
CA ASN A 175 8.28 11.14 24.47
C ASN A 175 7.14 11.68 23.59
N ILE A 176 5.97 11.04 23.70
CA ILE A 176 4.77 11.39 22.94
C ILE A 176 4.18 12.76 23.33
N ASP A 177 4.40 13.24 24.56
CA ASP A 177 3.83 14.52 25.02
C ASP A 177 4.38 15.67 24.17
N GLY A 178 5.68 15.65 23.84
CA GLY A 178 6.28 16.66 22.95
C GLY A 178 5.72 16.65 21.53
N VAL A 179 5.24 15.49 21.05
CA VAL A 179 4.59 15.38 19.73
C VAL A 179 3.16 15.92 19.78
N LEU A 180 2.43 15.66 20.87
CA LEU A 180 1.09 16.20 21.09
C LEU A 180 1.11 17.72 21.29
N ASP A 181 2.12 18.23 22.00
CA ASP A 181 2.36 19.67 22.16
C ASP A 181 2.61 20.32 20.81
N LYS A 182 3.45 19.70 19.94
CA LYS A 182 3.67 20.20 18.59
C LYS A 182 2.40 20.19 17.75
N LEU A 183 1.57 19.15 17.83
CA LEU A 183 0.25 19.16 17.16
C LEU A 183 -0.65 20.31 17.66
N ALA A 184 -0.64 20.61 18.96
CA ALA A 184 -1.40 21.72 19.51
C ALA A 184 -0.88 23.09 19.01
N GLU A 185 0.43 23.22 18.84
CA GLU A 185 1.10 24.37 18.22
C GLU A 185 0.64 24.55 16.76
N GLU A 186 0.73 23.52 15.91
CA GLU A 186 0.29 23.60 14.49
C GLU A 186 -1.19 24.00 14.37
N ILE A 187 -2.05 23.49 15.27
CA ILE A 187 -3.47 23.88 15.30
C ILE A 187 -3.64 25.35 15.67
N ALA A 188 -2.78 25.89 16.55
CA ALA A 188 -2.81 27.30 16.92
C ALA A 188 -2.32 28.19 15.78
N GLU A 189 -1.27 27.78 15.06
CA GLU A 189 -0.72 28.47 13.89
C GLU A 189 -1.74 28.49 12.74
N PHE A 190 -2.36 27.35 12.42
CA PHE A 190 -3.47 27.26 11.46
C PHE A 190 -4.65 28.19 11.80
N ARG A 191 -4.98 28.34 13.09
CA ARG A 191 -6.04 29.27 13.54
C ARG A 191 -5.65 30.74 13.41
N ALA A 192 -4.36 31.05 13.51
CA ALA A 192 -3.83 32.40 13.41
C ALA A 192 -3.57 32.83 11.95
N ALA A 193 -3.49 31.88 11.01
CA ALA A 193 -3.27 32.11 9.59
C ALA A 193 -4.24 33.14 9.00
N ALA A 194 -3.69 34.20 8.41
CA ALA A 194 -4.42 35.37 7.93
C ALA A 194 -4.69 35.30 6.42
N SER A 195 -3.90 34.52 5.68
CA SER A 195 -4.06 34.32 4.24
C SER A 195 -4.42 32.87 3.89
N ASP A 196 -4.94 32.65 2.67
CA ASP A 196 -5.22 31.30 2.19
C ASP A 196 -3.94 30.49 1.90
N GLU A 197 -2.84 31.17 1.58
CA GLU A 197 -1.52 30.55 1.42
C GLU A 197 -0.99 30.04 2.76
N GLU A 198 -1.01 30.87 3.80
CA GLU A 198 -0.67 30.45 5.17
C GLU A 198 -1.58 29.31 5.64
N ARG A 199 -2.90 29.39 5.41
CA ARG A 199 -3.82 28.31 5.80
C ARG A 199 -3.47 26.97 5.14
N LEU A 200 -3.04 26.99 3.88
CA LEU A 200 -2.66 25.78 3.17
C LEU A 200 -1.40 25.16 3.78
N ASP A 201 -0.39 25.99 4.05
CA ASP A 201 0.89 25.56 4.63
C ASP A 201 0.69 24.97 6.03
N GLU A 202 0.05 25.73 6.92
CA GLU A 202 -0.23 25.34 8.30
C GLU A 202 -1.14 24.10 8.39
N PHE A 203 -2.09 23.95 7.47
CA PHE A 203 -2.91 22.73 7.42
C PHE A 203 -2.08 21.51 7.00
N GLY A 204 -1.10 21.70 6.12
CA GLY A 204 -0.10 20.68 5.80
C GLY A 204 0.69 20.24 7.02
N ASP A 205 1.13 21.18 7.84
CA ASP A 205 1.88 20.89 9.07
C ASP A 205 1.02 20.22 10.14
N VAL A 206 -0.26 20.60 10.28
CA VAL A 206 -1.23 19.85 11.11
C VAL A 206 -1.33 18.38 10.67
N LEU A 207 -1.43 18.11 9.36
CA LEU A 207 -1.48 16.74 8.84
C LEU A 207 -0.16 16.00 9.11
N PHE A 208 0.99 16.67 8.93
CA PHE A 208 2.29 16.09 9.19
C PHE A 208 2.47 15.75 10.68
N ALA A 209 2.06 16.64 11.58
CA ALA A 209 2.08 16.41 13.02
C ALA A 209 1.14 15.26 13.45
N LEU A 210 -0.06 15.16 12.86
CA LEU A 210 -0.97 14.02 13.08
C LEU A 210 -0.34 12.68 12.69
N VAL A 211 0.37 12.64 11.56
CA VAL A 211 1.12 11.44 11.14
C VAL A 211 2.20 11.09 12.16
N ASN A 212 2.84 12.08 12.77
CA ASN A 212 3.85 11.85 13.80
C ASN A 212 3.26 11.28 15.10
N VAL A 213 2.07 11.75 15.50
CA VAL A 213 1.30 11.16 16.61
C VAL A 213 0.96 9.70 16.32
N ALA A 214 0.51 9.40 15.09
CA ALA A 214 0.22 8.03 14.66
C ALA A 214 1.47 7.14 14.73
N ARG A 215 2.61 7.62 14.21
CA ARG A 215 3.91 6.93 14.27
C ARG A 215 4.34 6.60 15.69
N TRP A 216 4.29 7.58 16.61
CA TRP A 216 4.61 7.36 18.03
C TRP A 216 3.65 6.39 18.73
N SER A 217 2.42 6.30 18.24
CA SER A 217 1.39 5.38 18.75
C SER A 217 1.47 3.98 18.11
N GLY A 218 2.41 3.73 17.18
CA GLY A 218 2.50 2.48 16.44
C GLY A 218 1.37 2.27 15.43
N ILE A 219 0.70 3.34 15.02
CA ILE A 219 -0.43 3.34 14.08
C ILE A 219 0.08 3.69 12.67
N GLN A 220 -0.32 2.92 11.66
CA GLN A 220 -0.09 3.28 10.26
C GLN A 220 -1.09 4.35 9.84
N ALA A 221 -0.61 5.56 9.54
CA ALA A 221 -1.47 6.73 9.37
C ALA A 221 -2.41 6.61 8.15
N GLU A 222 -1.88 6.11 7.03
CA GLU A 222 -2.67 5.86 5.81
C GLU A 222 -3.79 4.86 6.06
N ASP A 223 -3.48 3.78 6.76
CA ASP A 223 -4.43 2.72 7.07
C ASP A 223 -5.53 3.19 8.03
N ALA A 224 -5.15 3.95 9.07
CA ALA A 224 -6.10 4.54 10.00
C ALA A 224 -7.13 5.43 9.28
N LEU A 225 -6.68 6.25 8.32
CA LEU A 225 -7.58 7.09 7.54
C LEU A 225 -8.44 6.26 6.57
N ARG A 226 -7.87 5.24 5.92
CA ARG A 226 -8.61 4.31 5.04
C ARG A 226 -9.75 3.63 5.78
N GLN A 227 -9.49 3.10 6.98
CA GLN A 227 -10.50 2.49 7.83
C GLN A 227 -11.56 3.51 8.30
N ALA A 228 -11.15 4.73 8.65
CA ALA A 228 -12.09 5.79 9.01
C ALA A 228 -13.03 6.15 7.85
N ASN A 229 -12.49 6.23 6.63
CA ASN A 229 -13.26 6.48 5.40
C ASN A 229 -14.25 5.33 5.12
N ALA A 230 -13.81 4.08 5.23
CA ALA A 230 -14.67 2.91 5.06
C ALA A 230 -15.83 2.92 6.06
N LYS A 231 -15.54 3.16 7.35
CA LYS A 231 -16.54 3.29 8.41
C LYS A 231 -17.54 4.41 8.15
N PHE A 232 -17.08 5.57 7.69
CA PHE A 232 -17.96 6.68 7.31
C PHE A 232 -18.89 6.28 6.16
N ARG A 233 -18.36 5.69 5.08
CA ARG A 233 -19.14 5.23 3.93
C ARG A 233 -20.21 4.22 4.33
N THR A 234 -19.86 3.23 5.15
CA THR A 234 -20.80 2.22 5.66
C THR A 234 -21.92 2.88 6.46
N ARG A 235 -21.58 3.79 7.38
CA ARG A 235 -22.58 4.50 8.18
C ARG A 235 -23.50 5.38 7.33
N TYR A 236 -22.94 6.11 6.38
CA TYR A 236 -23.73 6.95 5.48
C TYR A 236 -24.74 6.12 4.66
N ARG A 237 -24.32 4.96 4.12
CA ARG A 237 -25.22 4.02 3.42
C ARG A 237 -26.33 3.49 4.33
N ILE A 238 -26.03 3.23 5.61
CA ILE A 238 -27.05 2.82 6.59
C ILE A 238 -28.05 3.96 6.81
N MET A 239 -27.59 5.21 6.94
CA MET A 239 -28.48 6.36 7.09
C MET A 239 -29.43 6.52 5.90
N GLU A 240 -28.91 6.41 4.67
CA GLU A 240 -29.72 6.48 3.44
C GLU A 240 -30.78 5.38 3.42
N ARG A 241 -30.41 4.15 3.81
CA ARG A 241 -31.32 3.02 3.91
C ARG A 241 -32.40 3.26 4.97
N LEU A 242 -32.02 3.73 6.16
CA LEU A 242 -32.96 4.03 7.25
C LEU A 242 -33.95 5.13 6.86
N ALA A 243 -33.48 6.22 6.24
CA ALA A 243 -34.34 7.29 5.73
C ALA A 243 -35.32 6.75 4.67
N SER A 244 -34.83 5.96 3.72
CA SER A 244 -35.66 5.33 2.70
C SER A 244 -36.72 4.40 3.30
N GLN A 245 -36.37 3.57 4.28
CA GLN A 245 -37.30 2.70 5.01
C GLN A 245 -38.38 3.48 5.77
N ARG A 246 -38.07 4.71 6.19
CA ARG A 246 -39.00 5.64 6.85
C ARG A 246 -39.82 6.47 5.88
N GLY A 247 -39.64 6.29 4.57
CA GLY A 247 -40.29 7.11 3.54
C GLY A 247 -39.82 8.57 3.53
N GLN A 248 -38.61 8.83 4.05
CA GLN A 248 -38.02 10.17 4.12
C GLN A 248 -37.04 10.37 2.97
N ASP A 249 -37.04 11.58 2.39
CA ASP A 249 -35.98 12.01 1.49
C ASP A 249 -34.76 12.45 2.31
N PHE A 250 -33.72 11.62 2.30
CA PHE A 250 -32.48 11.87 3.04
C PHE A 250 -31.85 13.22 2.71
N THR A 251 -31.93 13.68 1.46
CA THR A 251 -31.29 14.94 1.05
C THR A 251 -31.97 16.15 1.69
N ALA A 252 -33.30 16.12 1.78
CA ALA A 252 -34.14 17.16 2.35
C ALA A 252 -34.15 17.18 3.88
N LEU A 253 -33.64 16.14 4.56
CA LEU A 253 -33.61 16.11 6.01
C LEU A 253 -32.72 17.23 6.60
N PRO A 254 -33.19 17.93 7.64
CA PRO A 254 -32.38 18.78 8.50
C PRO A 254 -31.16 18.04 9.07
N LEU A 255 -30.13 18.79 9.46
CA LEU A 255 -28.91 18.22 10.03
C LEU A 255 -29.18 17.42 11.30
N ASP A 256 -30.10 17.89 12.17
CA ASP A 256 -30.44 17.20 13.41
C ASP A 256 -31.06 15.81 13.15
N ASP A 257 -31.91 15.70 12.13
CA ASP A 257 -32.51 14.42 11.73
C ASP A 257 -31.46 13.49 11.09
N LYS A 258 -30.53 14.04 10.31
CA LYS A 258 -29.37 13.29 9.81
C LYS A 258 -28.47 12.83 10.94
N GLU A 259 -28.24 13.65 11.97
CA GLU A 259 -27.43 13.26 13.13
C GLU A 259 -28.12 12.14 13.93
N ALA A 260 -29.45 12.17 14.07
CA ALA A 260 -30.19 11.06 14.66
C ALA A 260 -29.98 9.75 13.89
N LEU A 261 -30.10 9.78 12.55
CA LEU A 261 -29.80 8.64 11.69
C LEU A 261 -28.35 8.17 11.81
N TRP A 262 -27.39 9.08 11.99
CA TRP A 262 -25.97 8.77 12.16
C TRP A 262 -25.71 8.03 13.48
N GLN A 263 -26.34 8.43 14.58
CA GLN A 263 -26.23 7.74 15.87
C GLN A 263 -26.84 6.33 15.82
N GLU A 264 -27.94 6.16 15.09
CA GLU A 264 -28.51 4.84 14.80
C GLU A 264 -27.56 3.99 13.95
N ALA A 265 -26.99 4.56 12.88
CA ALA A 265 -26.02 3.88 12.03
C ALA A 265 -24.74 3.47 12.78
N LYS A 266 -24.29 4.29 13.73
CA LYS A 266 -23.19 3.96 14.66
C LYS A 266 -23.49 2.77 15.56
N SER A 267 -24.74 2.55 15.93
CA SER A 267 -25.14 1.45 16.79
C SER A 267 -25.28 0.13 16.03
N ALA A 268 -25.40 0.20 14.70
CA ALA A 268 -25.58 -0.95 13.80
C ALA A 268 -24.28 -1.41 13.09
N ASN A 269 -23.19 -0.64 13.21
CA ASN A 269 -21.86 -0.89 12.61
C ASN A 269 -20.77 -0.77 13.67
#